data_AF-A0A948S968-F1
#
_entry.id   AF-A0A948S968-F1
#
_cell.length_a   1.000
_cell.length_b   1.000
_cell.length_c   1.000
_cell.angle_alpha   90.00
_cell.angle_beta   90.00
_cell.angle_gamma   90.00
#
_symmetry.space_group_name_H-M   'P 1'
#
loop_
_entity.id
_entity.type
_entity.pdbx_description
1 polymer ?
#
loop_
_entity_poly.entity_id
_entity_poly.type
_entity_poly.pdbx_seq_one_letter_code
_entity_poly.pdbx_strand_id
1 'polypeptide(L)'
;MTLFLHRMARVSFPALAVVLSACDSPQSVIDALRRDIATYATAPTAEAAAAIDANFDLLDSRIAKLRASGRDQEAAAFANERDTLRAQYAAARVGASLQKARQAVEGLGEAFRQAGETLGGVLKTNSAP
;
A
#
# COMPACT_ATOMS: atom_id res chain seq x y z
N MET A 1 68.61 17.01 -9.85
CA MET A 1 67.75 17.54 -10.93
C MET A 1 66.36 16.96 -10.72
N THR A 2 65.54 17.63 -9.91
CA THR A 2 64.52 18.66 -10.23
C THR A 2 63.12 18.06 -10.38
N LEU A 3 62.31 18.32 -9.34
CA LEU A 3 60.86 18.23 -9.27
C LEU A 3 60.18 18.94 -10.43
N PHE A 4 59.03 18.43 -10.91
CA PHE A 4 57.91 19.27 -11.32
C PHE A 4 56.57 18.53 -11.11
N LEU A 5 55.90 18.93 -10.02
CA LEU A 5 54.44 18.90 -9.86
C LEU A 5 53.75 19.70 -10.98
N HIS A 6 52.42 19.53 -11.07
CA HIS A 6 51.42 20.34 -11.80
C HIS A 6 51.09 19.80 -13.21
N ARG A 7 49.85 19.65 -13.67
CA ARG A 7 48.51 20.09 -13.22
C ARG A 7 47.55 19.70 -14.36
N MET A 8 46.26 19.63 -14.03
CA MET A 8 45.10 19.63 -14.97
C MET A 8 44.79 18.28 -15.63
N ALA A 9 43.81 17.57 -15.08
CA ALA A 9 42.40 17.74 -15.40
C ALA A 9 42.03 17.15 -16.76
N ARG A 10 41.58 15.89 -16.72
CA ARG A 10 40.48 15.47 -17.57
C ARG A 10 39.50 14.66 -16.75
N VAL A 11 38.51 15.40 -16.30
CA VAL A 11 37.20 14.94 -15.86
C VAL A 11 36.72 13.84 -16.80
N SER A 12 36.49 12.65 -16.28
CA SER A 12 35.61 11.65 -16.90
C SER A 12 34.69 11.13 -15.81
N PHE A 13 33.75 11.99 -15.46
CA PHE A 13 32.48 11.62 -14.88
C PHE A 13 31.61 11.05 -16.02
N PRO A 14 31.20 9.78 -15.97
CA PRO A 14 29.91 9.36 -16.50
C PRO A 14 28.99 9.09 -15.31
N ALA A 15 28.83 10.08 -14.43
CA ALA A 15 27.58 10.17 -13.67
C ALA A 15 26.64 11.06 -14.48
N LEU A 16 25.35 10.72 -14.49
CA LEU A 16 24.24 11.43 -15.12
C LEU A 16 24.07 11.20 -16.64
N ALA A 17 23.76 9.96 -17.00
CA ALA A 17 22.79 9.71 -18.07
C ALA A 17 21.66 8.77 -17.61
N VAL A 18 21.31 8.81 -16.31
CA VAL A 18 19.97 8.36 -15.85
C VAL A 18 19.01 9.48 -16.22
N VAL A 19 18.71 9.55 -17.51
CA VAL A 19 17.65 10.38 -18.05
C VAL A 19 16.35 9.83 -17.47
N LEU A 20 15.85 10.49 -16.43
CA LEU A 20 14.50 11.03 -16.32
C LEU A 20 13.40 10.33 -17.16
N SER A 21 13.34 9.00 -17.11
CA SER A 21 12.17 8.19 -17.48
C SER A 21 11.24 8.04 -16.26
N ALA A 22 11.22 9.07 -15.42
CA ALA A 22 10.36 9.19 -14.25
C ALA A 22 8.94 9.65 -14.59
N CYS A 23 8.66 9.94 -15.86
CA CYS A 23 7.30 10.25 -16.30
C CYS A 23 6.73 9.02 -17.00
N ASP A 24 6.05 8.16 -16.24
CA ASP A 24 5.18 7.06 -16.69
C ASP A 24 5.75 5.64 -16.83
N SER A 25 6.65 5.22 -15.93
CA SER A 25 7.18 3.84 -15.90
C SER A 25 6.32 2.86 -15.06
N PRO A 26 6.34 1.53 -15.32
CA PRO A 26 5.69 0.54 -14.45
C PRO A 26 6.15 0.63 -12.99
N GLN A 27 7.42 1.00 -12.77
CA GLN A 27 8.01 1.13 -11.44
C GLN A 27 7.31 2.19 -10.59
N SER A 28 6.91 3.32 -11.18
CA SER A 28 6.22 4.37 -10.41
C SER A 28 4.86 3.90 -9.88
N VAL A 29 4.16 3.05 -10.63
CA VAL A 29 2.88 2.44 -10.22
C VAL A 29 3.11 1.42 -9.11
N ILE A 30 4.18 0.61 -9.20
CA ILE A 30 4.58 -0.32 -8.13
C ILE A 30 4.86 0.44 -6.83
N ASP A 31 5.61 1.54 -6.90
CA ASP A 31 5.94 2.33 -5.71
C ASP A 31 4.71 3.04 -5.12
N ALA A 32 3.76 3.47 -5.96
CA ALA A 32 2.45 3.94 -5.52
C ALA A 32 1.67 2.83 -4.82
N LEU A 33 1.52 1.66 -5.45
CA LEU A 33 0.85 0.50 -4.87
C LEU A 33 1.43 0.10 -3.51
N ARG A 34 2.76 0.09 -3.35
CA ARG A 34 3.42 -0.20 -2.06
C ARG A 34 2.96 0.77 -0.97
N ARG A 35 2.95 2.08 -1.26
CA ARG A 35 2.51 3.10 -0.29
C ARG A 35 1.01 3.00 0.00
N ASP A 36 0.20 2.81 -1.04
CA ASP A 36 -1.25 2.77 -0.92
C ASP A 36 -1.70 1.53 -0.14
N ILE A 37 -1.10 0.36 -0.39
CA ILE A 37 -1.37 -0.88 0.36
C ILE A 37 -0.96 -0.72 1.83
N ALA A 38 0.21 -0.13 2.11
CA ALA A 38 0.65 0.11 3.49
C ALA A 38 -0.31 1.08 4.21
N THR A 39 -0.78 2.12 3.51
CA THR A 39 -1.78 3.06 4.05
C THR A 39 -3.10 2.34 4.31
N TYR A 40 -3.60 1.58 3.34
CA TYR A 40 -4.84 0.81 3.43
C TYR A 40 -4.82 -0.20 4.59
N ALA A 41 -3.68 -0.86 4.82
CA ALA A 41 -3.54 -1.82 5.92
C ALA A 41 -3.72 -1.18 7.30
N THR A 42 -3.50 0.13 7.44
CA THR A 42 -3.68 0.88 8.70
C THR A 42 -5.02 1.60 8.77
N ALA A 43 -5.52 2.10 7.64
CA ALA A 43 -6.77 2.84 7.53
C ALA A 43 -7.56 2.38 6.29
N PRO A 44 -8.28 1.25 6.37
CA PRO A 44 -8.97 0.68 5.21
C PRO A 44 -10.25 1.46 4.86
N THR A 45 -10.22 2.18 3.73
CA THR A 45 -11.38 2.90 3.17
C THR A 45 -11.78 2.36 1.80
N ALA A 46 -13.02 2.66 1.36
CA ALA A 46 -13.51 2.22 0.05
C ALA A 46 -12.78 2.95 -1.08
N GLU A 47 -12.50 4.24 -0.89
CA GLU A 47 -11.78 5.09 -1.84
C GLU A 47 -10.34 4.60 -2.03
N ALA A 48 -9.65 4.23 -0.94
CA ALA A 48 -8.30 3.68 -1.02
C ALA A 48 -8.29 2.30 -1.71
N ALA A 49 -9.28 1.46 -1.46
CA ALA A 49 -9.43 0.18 -2.16
C ALA A 49 -9.59 0.39 -3.67
N ALA A 50 -10.48 1.31 -4.08
CA ALA A 50 -10.70 1.63 -5.49
C ALA A 50 -9.45 2.22 -6.17
N ALA A 51 -8.68 3.05 -5.46
CA ALA A 51 -7.42 3.59 -5.97
C ALA A 51 -6.36 2.50 -6.17
N ILE A 52 -6.23 1.56 -5.22
CA ILE A 52 -5.34 0.40 -5.33
C ILE A 52 -5.74 -0.48 -6.52
N ASP A 53 -7.04 -0.77 -6.66
CA ASP A 53 -7.56 -1.59 -7.77
C ASP A 53 -7.26 -0.92 -9.12
N ALA A 54 -7.49 0.39 -9.24
CA ALA A 54 -7.17 1.15 -10.45
C ALA A 54 -5.66 1.17 -10.77
N ASN A 55 -4.80 1.26 -9.76
CA ASN A 55 -3.34 1.19 -9.95
C ASN A 55 -2.89 -0.21 -10.39
N PHE A 56 -3.54 -1.29 -9.94
CA PHE A 56 -3.27 -2.63 -10.46
C PHE A 56 -3.66 -2.77 -11.94
N ASP A 57 -4.81 -2.25 -12.34
CA ASP A 57 -5.24 -2.26 -13.75
C ASP A 57 -4.28 -1.46 -14.65
N LEU A 58 -3.82 -0.31 -14.14
CA LEU A 58 -2.83 0.51 -14.82
C LEU A 58 -1.50 -0.24 -14.98
N LEU A 59 -1.03 -0.93 -13.94
CA LEU A 59 0.19 -1.74 -13.99
C LEU A 59 0.05 -2.90 -14.99
N ASP A 60 -1.09 -3.58 -15.01
CA ASP A 60 -1.38 -4.65 -15.97
C ASP A 60 -1.32 -4.16 -17.42
N SER A 61 -1.91 -2.98 -17.69
CA SER A 61 -1.83 -2.34 -19.00
C SER A 61 -0.39 -2.02 -19.41
N ARG A 62 0.45 -1.52 -18.48
CA ARG A 62 1.87 -1.22 -18.76
C ARG A 62 2.69 -2.48 -19.01
N ILE A 63 2.45 -3.54 -18.24
CA ILE A 63 3.09 -4.85 -18.46
C ILE A 63 2.70 -5.42 -19.83
N ALA A 64 1.43 -5.31 -20.23
CA ALA A 64 0.98 -5.72 -21.55
C ALA A 64 1.67 -4.95 -22.68
N LYS A 65 1.84 -3.62 -22.53
CA LYS A 65 2.59 -2.79 -23.48
C LYS A 65 4.06 -3.20 -23.60
N LEU A 66 4.71 -3.58 -22.49
CA LEU A 66 6.08 -4.09 -22.51
C LEU A 66 6.20 -5.39 -23.32
N ARG A 67 5.28 -6.35 -23.10
CA ARG A 67 5.23 -7.59 -23.89
C ARG A 67 4.99 -7.32 -25.37
N ALA A 68 4.05 -6.43 -25.69
CA ALA A 68 3.79 -6.02 -27.07
C ALA A 68 4.98 -5.36 -27.76
N SER A 69 5.92 -4.80 -26.97
CA SER A 69 7.17 -4.21 -27.46
C SER A 69 8.34 -5.22 -27.49
N GLY A 70 8.09 -6.51 -27.25
CA GLY A 70 9.12 -7.56 -27.21
C GLY A 70 9.99 -7.58 -25.94
N ARG A 71 9.61 -6.83 -24.90
CA ARG A 71 10.34 -6.74 -23.62
C ARG A 71 9.83 -7.75 -22.60
N ASP A 72 9.77 -9.03 -23.00
CA ASP A 72 9.11 -10.08 -22.21
C ASP A 72 9.77 -10.34 -20.85
N GLN A 73 11.10 -10.31 -20.79
CA GLN A 73 11.84 -10.52 -19.53
C GLN A 73 11.53 -9.42 -18.50
N GLU A 74 11.46 -8.17 -18.96
CA GLU A 74 11.14 -7.04 -18.09
C GLU A 74 9.66 -7.04 -17.69
N ALA A 75 8.76 -7.38 -18.62
CA ALA A 75 7.35 -7.56 -18.30
C ALA A 75 7.14 -8.69 -17.27
N ALA A 76 7.91 -9.77 -17.33
CA ALA A 76 7.87 -10.86 -16.36
C ALA A 76 8.35 -10.42 -14.97
N ALA A 77 9.41 -9.62 -14.89
CA ALA A 77 9.89 -9.06 -13.62
C ALA A 77 8.79 -8.22 -12.93
N PHE A 78 8.15 -7.31 -13.67
CA PHE A 78 7.05 -6.50 -13.12
C PHE A 78 5.80 -7.32 -12.79
N ALA A 79 5.50 -8.37 -13.55
CA ALA A 79 4.38 -9.27 -13.24
C ALA A 79 4.58 -9.99 -11.90
N ASN A 80 5.80 -10.46 -11.62
CA ASN A 80 6.13 -11.10 -10.35
C ASN A 80 5.99 -10.13 -9.16
N GLU A 81 6.44 -8.88 -9.32
CA GLU A 81 6.27 -7.84 -8.30
C GLU A 81 4.78 -7.52 -8.06
N ARG A 82 4.00 -7.36 -9.13
CA ARG A 82 2.55 -7.17 -9.06
C ARG A 82 1.87 -8.30 -8.29
N ASP A 83 2.21 -9.56 -8.58
CA ASP A 83 1.58 -10.72 -7.94
C ASP A 83 1.88 -10.76 -6.44
N THR A 84 3.11 -10.38 -6.06
CA THR A 84 3.49 -10.19 -4.66
C THR A 84 2.65 -9.10 -3.99
N LEU A 85 2.45 -7.95 -4.64
CA LEU A 85 1.62 -6.86 -4.11
C LEU A 85 0.15 -7.26 -4.01
N ARG A 86 -0.39 -8.02 -4.97
CA ARG A 86 -1.78 -8.55 -4.89
C ARG A 86 -1.98 -9.44 -3.67
N ALA A 87 -1.00 -10.30 -3.37
CA ALA A 87 -1.05 -11.14 -2.17
C ALA A 87 -1.05 -10.30 -0.89
N GLN A 88 -0.19 -9.28 -0.80
CA GLN A 88 -0.15 -8.36 0.35
C GLN A 88 -1.47 -7.59 0.52
N TYR A 89 -2.04 -7.09 -0.58
CA TYR A 89 -3.31 -6.39 -0.54
C TYR A 89 -4.48 -7.31 -0.14
N ALA A 90 -4.51 -8.55 -0.65
CA ALA A 90 -5.51 -9.55 -0.24
C ALA A 90 -5.43 -9.82 1.28
N ALA A 91 -4.22 -9.98 1.82
CA ALA A 91 -4.00 -10.14 3.26
C ALA A 91 -4.50 -8.89 4.03
N ALA A 92 -4.22 -7.68 3.54
CA ALA A 92 -4.70 -6.45 4.15
C ALA A 92 -6.24 -6.35 4.16
N ARG A 93 -6.93 -6.77 3.09
CA ARG A 93 -8.40 -6.82 3.03
C ARG A 93 -9.00 -7.80 4.04
N VAL A 94 -8.37 -8.96 4.20
CA VAL A 94 -8.77 -9.93 5.23
C VAL A 94 -8.57 -9.33 6.62
N GLY A 95 -7.42 -8.71 6.88
CA GLY A 95 -7.15 -8.00 8.14
C GLY A 95 -8.19 -6.93 8.46
N ALA A 96 -8.51 -6.08 7.48
CA ALA A 96 -9.54 -5.04 7.61
C ALA A 96 -10.93 -5.61 7.93
N SER A 97 -11.29 -6.72 7.30
CA SER A 97 -12.57 -7.40 7.55
C SER A 97 -12.64 -7.98 8.97
N LEU A 98 -11.54 -8.58 9.44
CA LEU A 98 -11.43 -9.09 10.81
C LEU A 98 -11.49 -7.97 11.85
N GLN A 99 -10.85 -6.82 11.59
CA GLN A 99 -10.90 -5.67 12.49
C GLN A 99 -12.34 -5.13 12.61
N LYS A 100 -13.04 -4.98 11.49
CA LYS A 100 -14.46 -4.57 11.48
C LYS A 100 -15.34 -5.56 12.25
N ALA A 101 -15.11 -6.86 12.06
CA ALA A 101 -15.84 -7.89 12.79
C ALA A 101 -15.59 -7.81 14.31
N ARG A 102 -14.35 -7.60 14.75
CA ARG A 102 -14.00 -7.41 16.17
C ARG A 102 -14.68 -6.18 16.76
N GLN A 103 -14.60 -5.03 16.08
CA GLN A 103 -15.22 -3.79 16.52
C GLN A 103 -16.75 -3.90 16.64
N ALA A 104 -17.40 -4.62 15.71
CA ALA A 104 -18.84 -4.86 15.77
C ALA A 104 -19.24 -5.73 16.98
N VAL A 105 -18.43 -6.74 17.33
CA VAL A 105 -18.66 -7.59 18.51
C VAL A 105 -18.44 -6.81 19.81
N GLU A 106 -17.39 -6.00 19.88
CA GLU A 106 -17.11 -5.13 21.04
C GLU A 106 -18.24 -4.12 21.26
N GLY A 107 -18.67 -3.41 20.21
CA GLY A 107 -19.78 -2.45 20.29
C GLY A 107 -21.11 -3.09 20.69
N LEU A 108 -21.36 -4.33 20.25
CA LEU A 108 -22.53 -5.10 20.71
C LEU A 108 -22.44 -5.42 22.22
N GLY A 109 -21.27 -5.85 22.69
CA GLY A 109 -21.03 -6.13 24.11
C GLY A 109 -21.20 -4.89 25.00
N GLU A 110 -20.71 -3.73 24.56
CA GLU A 110 -20.89 -2.44 25.24
C GLU A 110 -22.37 -2.05 25.30
N ALA A 111 -23.10 -2.18 24.19
CA ALA A 111 -24.54 -1.90 24.14
C ALA A 111 -25.33 -2.78 25.11
N PHE A 112 -25.03 -4.09 25.17
CA PHE A 112 -25.66 -4.99 26.14
C PHE A 112 -25.31 -4.64 27.58
N ARG A 113 -24.05 -4.29 27.87
CA ARG A 113 -23.63 -3.87 29.21
C ARG A 113 -24.36 -2.61 29.66
N GLN A 114 -24.43 -1.58 28.80
CA GLN A 114 -25.12 -0.33 29.11
C GLN A 114 -26.63 -0.53 29.31
N ALA A 115 -27.25 -1.39 28.50
CA ALA A 115 -28.65 -1.78 28.69
C ALA A 115 -28.86 -2.52 30.03
N GLY A 116 -27.97 -3.44 30.39
CA GLY A 116 -28.00 -4.16 31.66
C GLY A 116 -27.82 -3.25 32.88
N GLU A 117 -26.89 -2.29 32.82
CA GLU A 117 -26.69 -1.29 33.88
C GLU A 117 -27.92 -0.37 34.04
N THR A 118 -28.56 0.03 32.93
CA THR A 118 -29.78 0.85 32.94
C THR A 118 -30.95 0.08 33.56
N LEU A 119 -31.17 -1.18 33.15
CA LEU A 119 -32.23 -2.03 33.68
C LEU A 119 -31.99 -2.39 35.16
N GLY A 120 -30.75 -2.69 35.55
CA GLY A 120 -30.37 -2.94 36.94
C GLY A 120 -30.52 -1.72 37.83
N GLY A 121 -30.22 -0.52 37.31
CA GLY A 121 -30.45 0.75 37.99
C GLY A 121 -31.93 1.01 38.28
N VAL A 122 -32.80 0.82 37.29
CA VAL A 122 -34.27 1.01 37.43
C VAL A 122 -34.88 0.00 38.41
N LEU A 123 -34.44 -1.26 38.36
CA LEU A 123 -34.88 -2.28 39.31
C LEU A 123 -34.45 -1.96 40.75
N LYS A 124 -33.23 -1.41 40.93
CA LYS A 124 -32.69 -1.05 42.25
C LYS A 124 -33.32 0.22 42.83
N THR A 125 -33.78 1.15 42.00
CA THR A 125 -34.54 2.34 42.46
C THR A 125 -36.00 2.02 42.82
N ASN A 126 -36.62 1.01 42.17
CA ASN A 126 -38.00 0.59 42.47
C ASN A 126 -38.11 -0.45 43.60
N SER A 127 -36.99 -0.92 44.16
CA SER A 127 -36.97 -1.86 45.29
C SER A 127 -36.38 -1.26 46.58
N ALA A 128 -36.16 0.05 46.62
CA ALA A 128 -35.92 0.77 47.87
C ALA A 128 -37.27 1.11 48.54
N PRO A 129 -37.56 0.61 49.76
CA PRO A 129 -38.75 0.99 50.54
C PRO A 129 -38.66 2.43 51.08
#